data_AF-A0A9Q1CCS7-F1
#
_entry.id   AF-A0A9Q1CCS7-F1
#
_cell.length_a   1.000
_cell.length_b   1.000
_cell.length_c   1.000
_cell.angle_alpha   90.00
_cell.angle_beta   90.00
_cell.angle_gamma   90.00
#
_symmetry.space_group_name_H-M   'P 1'
#
loop_
_entity.id
_entity.type
_entity.pdbx_description
1 polymer ?
#
loop_
_entity_poly.entity_id
_entity_poly.type
_entity_poly.pdbx_seq_one_letter_code
_entity_poly.pdbx_strand_id
1 'polypeptide(L)'
;MNSIMDKIEPPVYVDTLVVPKVNPLIWGNIPSKSKSKDLQSKDLQLQKLQRPIVKALIALANMLSEETSPEQQEVLALLAYTNFEVNVFRRETIKPDLNPKYLPLCKADVKITINLFGEDLGKVVRDMNEHQKVASVTKIGAATKEGVRYKPYF
;
A
#
# COMPACT_ATOMS: atom_id res chain seq x y z
N MET A 1 -6.74 -22.39 -21.82
CA MET A 1 -7.29 -22.76 -20.50
C MET A 1 -8.04 -21.55 -19.98
N ASN A 2 -9.38 -21.60 -19.96
CA ASN A 2 -10.17 -20.58 -19.25
C ASN A 2 -9.99 -20.83 -17.76
N SER A 3 -9.32 -19.93 -17.06
CA SER A 3 -9.00 -20.11 -15.65
C SER A 3 -10.29 -20.05 -14.84
N ILE A 4 -10.44 -20.87 -13.79
CA ILE A 4 -11.57 -20.78 -12.85
C ILE A 4 -11.73 -19.34 -12.31
N MET A 5 -10.61 -18.62 -12.18
CA MET A 5 -10.57 -17.21 -11.77
C MET A 5 -11.32 -16.26 -12.71
N ASP A 6 -11.43 -16.61 -13.99
CA ASP A 6 -12.07 -15.75 -15.00
C ASP A 6 -13.61 -15.82 -14.93
N LYS A 7 -14.17 -16.85 -14.26
CA LYS A 7 -15.61 -17.03 -14.06
C LYS A 7 -16.17 -16.39 -12.78
N ILE A 8 -15.28 -15.95 -11.88
CA ILE A 8 -15.66 -15.36 -10.60
C ILE A 8 -15.88 -13.85 -10.80
N GLU A 9 -17.12 -13.41 -10.71
CA GLU A 9 -17.52 -12.00 -10.83
C GLU A 9 -17.63 -11.33 -9.45
N PRO A 10 -17.18 -10.07 -9.30
CA PRO A 10 -17.34 -9.32 -8.05
C PRO A 10 -18.82 -9.14 -7.69
N PRO A 11 -19.20 -9.13 -6.40
CA PRO A 11 -20.52 -8.66 -6.01
C PRO A 11 -20.72 -7.22 -6.47
N VAL A 12 -21.95 -6.89 -6.90
CA VAL A 12 -22.36 -5.66 -7.61
C VAL A 12 -22.02 -4.34 -6.88
N TYR A 13 -21.52 -4.40 -5.64
CA TYR A 13 -21.34 -3.23 -4.77
C TYR A 13 -19.92 -3.07 -4.18
N VAL A 14 -18.92 -3.87 -4.59
CA VAL A 14 -17.56 -3.80 -4.00
C VAL A 14 -16.48 -3.52 -5.04
N ASP A 15 -16.45 -2.29 -5.53
CA ASP A 15 -15.47 -1.80 -6.52
C ASP A 15 -14.02 -1.86 -6.02
N THR A 16 -13.82 -1.90 -4.71
CA THR A 16 -12.50 -1.94 -4.08
C THR A 16 -11.92 -3.34 -3.96
N LEU A 17 -12.69 -4.40 -4.23
CA LEU A 17 -12.22 -5.79 -4.16
C LEU A 17 -11.51 -6.19 -5.46
N VAL A 18 -10.45 -5.46 -5.77
CA VAL A 18 -9.63 -5.63 -6.97
C VAL A 18 -8.16 -5.75 -6.58
N VAL A 19 -7.32 -6.22 -7.51
CA VAL A 19 -5.86 -6.09 -7.38
C VAL A 19 -5.51 -4.62 -7.61
N PRO A 20 -5.02 -3.88 -6.60
CA PRO A 20 -4.77 -2.45 -6.75
C PRO A 20 -3.66 -2.18 -7.75
N LYS A 21 -3.81 -1.12 -8.54
CA LYS A 21 -2.75 -0.65 -9.44
C LYS A 21 -1.86 0.37 -8.73
N VAL A 22 -0.59 0.44 -9.11
CA VAL A 22 0.24 1.58 -8.71
C VAL A 22 -0.33 2.84 -9.36
N ASN A 23 -0.46 3.93 -8.60
CA ASN A 23 -0.97 5.20 -9.10
C ASN A 23 -0.19 5.64 -10.36
N PRO A 24 -0.86 6.02 -11.45
CA PRO A 24 -0.18 6.40 -12.70
C PRO A 24 0.83 7.54 -12.53
N LEU A 25 0.56 8.51 -11.65
CA LEU A 25 1.48 9.60 -11.35
C LEU A 25 2.74 9.12 -10.61
N ILE A 26 2.60 8.18 -9.68
CA ILE A 26 3.74 7.57 -8.99
C ILE A 26 4.52 6.74 -10.00
N TRP A 27 3.85 5.81 -10.68
CA TRP A 27 4.46 4.92 -11.65
C TRP A 27 5.18 5.72 -12.75
N GLY A 28 4.55 6.75 -13.31
CA GLY A 28 5.13 7.62 -14.34
C GLY A 28 6.43 8.29 -13.92
N ASN A 29 6.56 8.68 -12.65
CA ASN A 29 7.70 9.44 -12.13
C ASN A 29 8.80 8.60 -11.47
N ILE A 30 8.63 7.27 -11.34
CA ILE A 30 9.76 6.41 -10.93
C ILE A 30 10.85 6.50 -12.01
N PRO A 31 12.13 6.75 -11.66
CA PRO A 31 13.22 6.89 -12.63
C PRO A 31 13.30 5.66 -13.54
N SER A 32 13.55 5.82 -14.84
CA SER A 32 13.59 4.69 -15.78
C SER A 32 14.61 3.59 -15.41
N LYS A 33 15.71 3.97 -14.74
CA LYS A 33 16.69 3.04 -14.17
C LYS A 33 16.18 2.24 -12.97
N SER A 34 15.24 2.82 -12.21
CA SER A 34 14.57 2.25 -11.03
C SER A 34 13.32 1.46 -11.41
N LYS A 35 12.62 1.86 -12.49
CA LYS A 35 11.75 1.00 -13.30
C LYS A 35 12.55 -0.05 -14.08
N SER A 36 13.67 -0.50 -13.51
CA SER A 36 14.39 -1.64 -14.02
C SER A 36 13.40 -2.79 -14.23
N LYS A 37 13.75 -3.70 -15.15
CA LYS A 37 12.97 -4.93 -15.34
C LYS A 37 12.69 -5.65 -14.02
N ASP A 38 13.54 -5.47 -13.01
CA ASP A 38 13.40 -6.07 -11.69
C ASP A 38 12.21 -5.53 -10.89
N LEU A 39 12.08 -4.20 -10.69
CA LEU A 39 10.94 -3.63 -9.95
C LEU A 39 9.61 -3.95 -10.64
N GLN A 40 9.57 -3.79 -11.96
CA GLN A 40 8.37 -4.10 -12.75
C GLN A 40 8.03 -5.60 -12.70
N SER A 41 9.03 -6.47 -12.81
CA SER A 41 8.82 -7.91 -12.73
C SER A 41 8.35 -8.33 -11.35
N LYS A 42 8.94 -7.78 -10.28
CA LYS A 42 8.54 -8.05 -8.89
C LYS A 42 7.11 -7.62 -8.63
N ASP A 43 6.73 -6.38 -8.96
CA ASP A 43 5.35 -5.93 -8.77
C ASP A 43 4.37 -6.76 -9.61
N LEU A 44 4.73 -7.13 -10.84
CA LEU A 44 3.90 -8.01 -11.67
C LEU A 44 3.73 -9.41 -11.06
N GLN A 45 4.79 -9.99 -10.50
CA GLN A 45 4.72 -11.29 -9.80
C GLN A 45 3.82 -11.19 -8.56
N LEU A 46 3.92 -10.10 -7.79
CA LEU A 46 3.06 -9.86 -6.65
C LEU A 46 1.60 -9.66 -7.05
N GLN A 47 1.31 -8.95 -8.13
CA GLN A 47 -0.05 -8.85 -8.68
C GLN A 47 -0.61 -10.21 -9.12
N LYS A 48 0.23 -11.06 -9.74
CA LYS A 48 -0.15 -12.43 -10.13
C LYS A 48 -0.46 -13.30 -8.92
N LEU A 49 0.28 -13.14 -7.82
CA LEU A 49 0.03 -13.80 -6.53
C LEU A 49 -1.23 -13.26 -5.85
N GLN A 50 -1.48 -11.94 -5.94
CA GLN A 50 -2.63 -11.28 -5.34
C GLN A 50 -3.95 -11.64 -6.02
N ARG A 51 -3.93 -11.84 -7.35
CA ARG A 51 -5.11 -12.16 -8.15
C ARG A 51 -5.94 -13.33 -7.61
N PRO A 52 -5.38 -14.53 -7.34
CA PRO A 52 -6.15 -15.64 -6.78
C PRO A 52 -6.70 -15.34 -5.37
N ILE A 53 -5.99 -14.57 -4.53
CA ILE A 53 -6.46 -14.18 -3.19
C ILE A 53 -7.71 -13.30 -3.31
N VAL A 54 -7.66 -12.27 -4.17
CA VAL A 54 -8.82 -11.41 -4.44
C VAL A 54 -9.99 -12.21 -5.01
N LYS A 55 -9.72 -13.17 -5.90
CA LYS A 55 -10.75 -14.05 -6.45
C LYS A 55 -11.36 -14.98 -5.40
N ALA A 56 -10.56 -15.49 -4.47
CA ALA A 56 -11.04 -16.28 -3.35
C ALA A 56 -11.92 -15.45 -2.41
N LEU A 57 -11.53 -14.21 -2.12
CA LEU A 57 -12.35 -13.26 -1.35
C LEU A 57 -13.70 -12.99 -2.01
N ILE A 58 -13.71 -12.73 -3.32
CA ILE A 58 -14.94 -12.53 -4.08
C ILE A 58 -15.83 -13.76 -4.00
N ALA A 59 -15.27 -14.94 -4.28
CA ALA A 59 -16.03 -16.19 -4.27
C ALA A 59 -16.62 -16.47 -2.89
N LEU A 60 -15.83 -16.29 -1.83
CA LEU A 60 -16.31 -16.45 -0.46
C LEU A 60 -17.41 -15.45 -0.16
N ALA A 61 -17.21 -14.16 -0.43
CA ALA A 61 -18.22 -13.11 -0.20
C ALA A 61 -19.55 -13.40 -0.91
N ASN A 62 -19.51 -13.96 -2.13
CA ASN A 62 -20.72 -14.36 -2.87
C ASN A 62 -21.41 -15.61 -2.29
N MET A 63 -20.69 -16.44 -1.53
CA MET A 63 -21.25 -17.63 -0.87
C MET A 63 -21.84 -17.33 0.52
N LEU A 64 -21.45 -16.21 1.14
CA LEU A 64 -21.95 -15.83 2.46
C LEU A 64 -23.38 -15.32 2.36
N SER A 65 -24.25 -15.79 3.26
CA SER A 65 -25.58 -15.24 3.50
C SER A 65 -25.54 -14.21 4.64
N GLU A 66 -26.66 -13.53 4.90
CA GLU A 66 -26.78 -12.61 6.04
C GLU A 66 -26.49 -13.27 7.39
N GLU A 67 -26.70 -14.59 7.50
CA GLU A 67 -26.35 -15.42 8.66
C GLU A 67 -25.00 -16.12 8.43
N THR A 68 -23.90 -15.37 8.50
CA THR A 68 -22.54 -15.90 8.38
C THR A 68 -22.06 -16.48 9.71
N SER A 69 -21.56 -17.73 9.71
CA SER A 69 -21.00 -18.35 10.92
C SER A 69 -19.70 -17.67 11.39
N PRO A 70 -19.32 -17.77 12.68
CA PRO A 70 -18.05 -17.23 13.16
C PRO A 70 -16.82 -17.73 12.38
N GLU A 71 -16.81 -19.01 12.00
CA GLU A 71 -15.72 -19.62 11.22
C GLU A 71 -15.64 -19.03 9.82
N GLN A 72 -16.78 -18.77 9.17
CA GLN A 72 -16.83 -18.13 7.87
C GLN A 72 -16.32 -16.68 7.93
N GLN A 73 -16.66 -15.94 9.00
CA GLN A 73 -16.13 -14.59 9.24
C GLN A 73 -14.61 -14.62 9.47
N GLU A 74 -14.11 -15.61 10.20
CA GLU A 74 -12.67 -15.77 10.45
C GLU A 74 -11.90 -16.07 9.17
N VAL A 75 -12.39 -16.98 8.32
CA VAL A 75 -11.78 -17.25 7.01
C VAL A 75 -11.77 -16.01 6.12
N LEU A 76 -12.87 -15.25 6.11
CA LEU A 76 -12.95 -13.99 5.36
C LEU A 76 -11.93 -12.97 5.88
N ALA A 77 -11.81 -12.82 7.21
CA ALA A 77 -10.87 -11.92 7.84
C ALA A 77 -9.41 -12.29 7.52
N LEU A 78 -9.05 -13.58 7.59
CA LEU A 78 -7.71 -14.07 7.27
C LEU A 78 -7.34 -13.84 5.80
N LEU A 79 -8.27 -14.10 4.86
CA LEU A 79 -8.04 -13.82 3.44
C LEU A 79 -7.92 -12.31 3.17
N ALA A 80 -8.76 -11.50 3.83
CA ALA A 80 -8.72 -10.04 3.69
C ALA A 80 -7.40 -9.48 4.22
N TYR A 81 -6.95 -9.99 5.38
CA TYR A 81 -5.67 -9.65 5.97
C TYR A 81 -4.49 -10.09 5.09
N THR A 82 -4.56 -11.29 4.50
CA THR A 82 -3.54 -11.75 3.55
C THR A 82 -3.44 -10.82 2.34
N ASN A 83 -4.57 -10.38 1.79
CA ASN A 83 -4.59 -9.41 0.70
C ASN A 83 -4.02 -8.04 1.14
N PHE A 84 -4.30 -7.61 2.37
CA PHE A 84 -3.71 -6.40 2.95
C PHE A 84 -2.19 -6.51 3.06
N GLU A 85 -1.65 -7.61 3.61
CA GLU A 85 -0.21 -7.85 3.73
C GLU A 85 0.49 -7.85 2.36
N VAL A 86 -0.12 -8.43 1.32
CA VAL A 86 0.42 -8.36 -0.04
C VAL A 86 0.52 -6.91 -0.52
N ASN A 87 -0.48 -6.07 -0.23
CA ASN A 87 -0.42 -4.65 -0.58
C ASN A 87 0.68 -3.91 0.19
N VAL A 88 0.85 -4.19 1.48
CA VAL A 88 1.93 -3.63 2.30
C VAL A 88 3.29 -4.03 1.73
N PHE A 89 3.48 -5.31 1.39
CA PHE A 89 4.71 -5.80 0.80
C PHE A 89 5.01 -5.16 -0.57
N ARG A 90 3.98 -4.94 -1.39
CA ARG A 90 4.11 -4.19 -2.66
C ARG A 90 4.55 -2.75 -2.41
N ARG A 91 3.98 -2.06 -1.40
CA ARG A 91 4.39 -0.70 -1.03
C ARG A 91 5.86 -0.66 -0.59
N GLU A 92 6.30 -1.60 0.24
CA GLU A 92 7.70 -1.69 0.68
C GLU A 92 8.65 -2.05 -0.46
N THR A 93 8.20 -2.83 -1.46
CA THR A 93 8.98 -3.14 -2.66
C THR A 93 9.20 -1.89 -3.54
N ILE A 94 8.19 -1.02 -3.65
CA ILE A 94 8.24 0.21 -4.46
C ILE A 94 8.97 1.36 -3.74
N LYS A 95 8.91 1.37 -2.41
CA LYS A 95 9.42 2.44 -1.53
C LYS A 95 10.86 2.90 -1.83
N PRO A 96 11.86 2.03 -2.10
CA PRO A 96 13.23 2.46 -2.38
C PRO A 96 13.36 3.30 -3.65
N ASP A 97 12.41 3.16 -4.57
CA ASP A 97 12.41 3.81 -5.87
C ASP A 97 11.50 5.06 -5.92
N LEU A 98 10.82 5.38 -4.81
CA LEU A 98 10.03 6.59 -4.67
C LEU A 98 10.90 7.79 -4.30
N ASN A 99 10.42 8.98 -4.68
CA ASN A 99 10.98 10.21 -4.16
C ASN A 99 10.85 10.22 -2.62
N PRO A 100 11.91 10.58 -1.86
CA PRO A 100 11.89 10.65 -0.41
C PRO A 100 10.69 11.43 0.17
N LYS A 101 10.21 12.46 -0.53
CA LYS A 101 9.03 13.26 -0.13
C LYS A 101 7.74 12.44 -0.08
N TYR A 102 7.66 11.33 -0.81
CA TYR A 102 6.48 10.47 -0.91
C TYR A 102 6.58 9.19 -0.08
N LEU A 103 7.70 8.95 0.63
CA LEU A 103 7.84 7.78 1.51
C LEU A 103 6.73 7.66 2.57
N PRO A 104 6.15 8.75 3.13
CA PRO A 104 5.03 8.60 4.06
C PRO A 104 3.80 7.96 3.42
N LEU A 105 3.66 7.94 2.09
CA LEU A 105 2.58 7.24 1.39
C LEU A 105 2.65 5.72 1.52
N CYS A 106 3.85 5.18 1.81
CA CYS A 106 4.05 3.75 2.00
C CYS A 106 3.56 3.26 3.37
N LYS A 107 3.21 4.16 4.30
CA LYS A 107 2.69 3.77 5.62
C LYS A 107 1.37 3.00 5.48
N ALA A 108 1.12 2.07 6.40
CA ALA A 108 -0.10 1.27 6.44
C ALA A 108 -1.38 2.11 6.52
N ASP A 109 -1.32 3.27 7.18
CA ASP A 109 -2.46 4.16 7.43
C ASP A 109 -3.06 4.78 6.16
N VAL A 110 -2.33 4.79 5.04
CA VAL A 110 -2.89 5.20 3.76
C VAL A 110 -3.84 4.12 3.27
N LYS A 111 -5.13 4.44 3.20
CA LYS A 111 -6.17 3.51 2.72
C LYS A 111 -5.82 2.96 1.33
N ILE A 112 -5.86 1.65 1.20
CA ILE A 112 -5.72 0.96 -0.10
C ILE A 112 -7.10 0.95 -0.76
N THR A 113 -7.16 1.37 -2.02
CA THR A 113 -8.36 1.36 -2.85
C THR A 113 -8.06 0.60 -4.15
N ILE A 114 -8.74 0.93 -5.26
CA ILE A 114 -8.32 0.50 -6.60
C ILE A 114 -6.88 0.93 -6.94
N ASN A 115 -6.37 1.95 -6.25
CA ASN A 115 -5.00 2.45 -6.36
C ASN A 115 -4.22 2.16 -5.07
N LEU A 116 -3.01 1.64 -5.23
CA LEU A 116 -2.17 1.13 -4.14
C LEU A 116 -1.78 2.23 -3.14
N PHE A 117 -1.70 3.49 -3.56
CA PHE A 117 -1.38 4.64 -2.70
C PHE A 117 -2.58 5.61 -2.53
N GLY A 118 -3.81 5.13 -2.73
CA GLY A 118 -5.05 5.91 -2.61
C GLY A 118 -5.51 6.53 -3.94
N GLU A 119 -6.76 7.00 -4.04
CA GLU A 119 -7.32 7.53 -5.30
C GLU A 119 -6.84 8.95 -5.63
N ASP A 120 -7.03 9.88 -4.69
CA ASP A 120 -6.63 11.27 -4.87
C ASP A 120 -5.25 11.52 -4.28
N LEU A 121 -4.21 11.17 -5.07
CA LEU A 121 -2.83 11.40 -4.68
C LEU A 121 -2.54 12.87 -4.35
N GLY A 122 -3.20 13.81 -5.03
CA GLY A 122 -3.03 15.25 -4.79
C GLY A 122 -3.57 15.68 -3.43
N LYS A 123 -4.73 15.16 -3.03
CA LYS A 123 -5.27 15.33 -1.67
C LYS A 123 -4.38 14.66 -0.64
N VAL A 124 -4.00 13.39 -0.83
CA VAL A 124 -3.15 12.68 0.15
C VAL A 124 -1.82 13.40 0.37
N VAL A 125 -1.19 13.93 -0.69
CA VAL A 125 0.05 14.71 -0.57
C VAL A 125 -0.19 16.07 0.13
N ARG A 126 -1.31 16.74 -0.12
CA ARG A 126 -1.67 17.99 0.59
C ARG A 126 -1.88 17.74 2.08
N ASP A 127 -2.73 16.78 2.43
CA ASP A 127 -3.02 16.38 3.81
C ASP A 127 -1.73 15.95 4.52
N MET A 128 -0.85 15.20 3.84
CA MET A 128 0.46 14.81 4.36
C MET A 128 1.35 16.03 4.66
N ASN A 129 1.41 17.01 3.76
CA ASN A 129 2.20 18.23 3.98
C ASN A 129 1.64 19.05 5.15
N GLU A 130 0.32 19.10 5.30
CA GLU A 130 -0.35 19.76 6.45
C GLU A 130 -0.04 19.04 7.76
N HIS A 131 -0.16 17.70 7.79
CA HIS A 131 0.25 16.90 8.95
C HIS A 131 1.72 17.10 9.31
N GLN A 132 2.62 17.23 8.34
CA GLN A 132 4.03 17.51 8.59
C GLN A 132 4.25 18.90 9.19
N LYS A 133 3.49 19.92 8.77
CA LYS A 133 3.53 21.26 9.37
C LYS A 133 3.08 21.20 10.83
N VAL A 134 1.96 20.56 11.12
CA VAL A 134 1.47 20.41 12.51
C VAL A 134 2.47 19.62 13.36
N ALA A 135 2.99 18.51 12.84
CA ALA A 135 4.00 17.71 13.51
C ALA A 135 5.29 18.50 13.80
N SER A 136 5.66 19.47 12.96
CA SER A 136 6.83 20.33 13.22
C SER A 136 6.65 21.23 14.44
N VAL A 137 5.41 21.61 14.76
CA VAL A 137 5.07 22.42 15.95
C VAL A 137 5.01 21.57 17.22
N THR A 138 4.67 20.29 17.10
CA THR A 138 4.61 19.36 18.25
C THR A 138 5.92 18.63 18.53
N LYS A 139 6.88 18.65 17.59
CA LYS A 139 8.25 18.17 17.83
C LYS A 139 8.93 19.12 18.81
N ILE A 140 9.10 18.67 20.05
CA ILE A 140 10.05 19.28 20.99
C ILE A 140 11.40 19.29 20.27
N GLY A 141 11.92 20.49 20.01
CA GLY A 141 13.13 20.68 19.22
C GLY A 141 14.24 19.75 19.71
N ALA A 142 14.86 19.00 18.79
CA ALA A 142 16.10 18.33 19.09
C ALA A 142 17.08 19.42 19.54
N ALA A 143 17.41 19.43 20.84
CA ALA A 143 18.43 20.30 21.37
C ALA A 143 19.65 20.19 20.47
N THR A 144 19.98 21.27 19.78
CA THR A 144 21.24 21.43 19.06
C THR A 144 22.35 21.14 20.06
N LYS A 145 22.92 19.93 19.99
CA LYS A 145 24.20 19.64 20.63
C LYS A 145 25.24 20.43 19.84
N GLU A 146 25.35 21.72 20.15
CA GLU A 146 26.53 22.49 19.79
C GLU A 146 27.74 21.74 20.35
N GLY A 147 28.64 21.38 19.44
CA GLY A 147 29.82 20.59 19.78
C GLY A 147 30.68 21.33 20.79
N VAL A 148 30.76 20.78 22.01
CA VAL A 148 31.85 21.11 22.92
C VAL A 148 33.11 20.49 22.32
N ARG A 149 33.79 21.27 21.48
CA ARG A 149 35.10 20.93 20.94
C ARG A 149 36.11 20.98 22.09
N TYR A 150 36.42 19.81 22.64
CA TYR A 150 37.44 19.66 23.68
C TYR A 150 38.78 20.24 23.17
N LYS A 151 39.32 21.21 23.91
CA LYS A 151 40.69 21.71 23.74
C LYS A 151 41.52 21.22 24.94
N PRO A 152 42.47 20.30 24.74
CA PRO A 152 43.40 19.94 25.81
C PRO A 152 44.33 21.14 26.09
N TYR A 153 44.58 21.38 27.38
CA TYR A 153 45.62 22.30 27.81
C TYR A 153 46.96 21.59 27.76
N PHE A 154 47.84 22.10 26.88
CA PHE A 154 49.27 21.85 26.70
C PHE A 154 49.71 20.42 26.35
#